data_AF-A0A935VZ51-F1
#
_entry.id   AF-A0A935VZ51-F1
#
_cell.length_a   1.000
_cell.length_b   1.000
_cell.length_c   1.000
_cell.angle_alpha   90.00
_cell.angle_beta   90.00
_cell.angle_gamma   90.00
#
_symmetry.space_group_name_H-M   'P 1'
#
loop_
_entity.id
_entity.type
_entity.pdbx_description
1 polymer ?
#
loop_
_entity_poly.entity_id
_entity_poly.type
_entity_poly.pdbx_seq_one_letter_code
_entity_poly.pdbx_strand_id
1 'polypeptide(L)'
;MEDLDIDLPNAKLAYTIIQSLLDGHEALSDLLVLMSHAVDEDVLKAMTLTGEWEKYLESKRNMENVGAQVEKLTEVLKALESKS
;
A
#
# COMPACT_ATOMS: atom_id res chain seq x y z
N MET A 1 -1.46 -7.26 28.49
CA MET A 1 -1.11 -7.14 27.08
C MET A 1 -1.98 -8.16 26.40
N GLU A 2 -3.02 -7.74 25.66
CA GLU A 2 -3.88 -8.70 24.96
C GLU A 2 -3.00 -9.41 23.93
N ASP A 3 -2.75 -10.69 24.16
CA ASP A 3 -2.13 -11.56 23.17
C ASP A 3 -3.08 -11.60 21.98
N LEU A 4 -2.67 -10.98 20.87
CA LEU A 4 -3.33 -11.14 19.58
C LEU A 4 -3.16 -12.61 19.18
N ASP A 5 -4.12 -13.44 19.58
CA ASP A 5 -4.22 -14.86 19.26
C ASP A 5 -4.65 -15.04 17.79
N ILE A 6 -3.82 -14.53 16.88
CA ILE A 6 -3.93 -14.80 15.46
C ILE A 6 -3.06 -16.03 15.20
N ASP A 7 -3.71 -17.14 14.86
CA ASP A 7 -3.00 -18.34 14.44
C ASP A 7 -2.15 -18.07 13.17
N LEU A 8 -1.05 -18.81 13.03
CA LEU A 8 -0.11 -18.65 11.92
C LEU A 8 -0.79 -18.70 10.53
N PRO A 9 -1.76 -19.61 10.27
CA PRO A 9 -2.52 -19.61 9.02
C PRO A 9 -3.26 -18.30 8.73
N ASN A 10 -3.97 -17.75 9.71
CA ASN A 10 -4.72 -16.50 9.56
C ASN A 10 -3.79 -15.30 9.38
N ALA A 11 -2.63 -15.30 10.05
CA ALA A 11 -1.63 -14.27 9.85
C ALA A 11 -1.02 -14.29 8.44
N LYS A 12 -0.77 -15.49 7.87
CA LYS A 12 -0.32 -15.64 6.48
C LYS A 12 -1.37 -15.19 5.46
N LEU A 13 -2.63 -15.51 5.71
CA LEU A 13 -3.74 -15.07 4.87
C LEU A 13 -3.86 -13.55 4.88
N ALA A 14 -3.85 -12.94 6.05
CA ALA A 14 -3.88 -11.48 6.20
C ALA A 14 -2.70 -10.82 5.47
N TYR A 15 -1.49 -11.36 5.63
CA TYR A 15 -0.31 -10.90 4.88
C TYR A 15 -0.53 -10.95 3.37
N THR A 16 -0.98 -12.09 2.84
CA THR A 16 -1.18 -12.28 1.39
C THR A 16 -2.22 -11.31 0.82
N ILE A 17 -3.32 -11.08 1.55
CA ILE A 17 -4.35 -10.11 1.18
C ILE A 17 -3.76 -8.70 1.14
N ILE A 18 -3.04 -8.30 2.18
CA ILE A 18 -2.47 -6.95 2.25
C ILE A 18 -1.41 -6.74 1.17
N GLN A 19 -0.54 -7.74 0.93
CA GLN A 19 0.45 -7.68 -0.14
C GLN A 19 -0.21 -7.51 -1.51
N SER A 20 -1.27 -8.29 -1.80
CA SER A 20 -2.00 -8.17 -3.06
C SER A 20 -2.64 -6.79 -3.25
N LEU A 21 -3.12 -6.17 -2.16
CA LEU A 21 -3.65 -4.81 -2.19
C LEU A 21 -2.57 -3.75 -2.43
N LEU A 22 -1.39 -3.93 -1.83
CA LEU A 22 -0.23 -3.06 -2.07
C LEU A 22 0.24 -3.13 -3.52
N ASP A 23 0.39 -4.34 -4.05
CA ASP A 23 0.79 -4.56 -5.45
C ASP A 23 -0.23 -3.94 -6.42
N GLY A 24 -1.53 -4.10 -6.14
CA GLY A 24 -2.60 -3.48 -6.92
C GLY A 24 -2.58 -1.95 -6.86
N HIS A 25 -2.24 -1.37 -5.70
CA HIS A 25 -2.09 0.08 -5.56
C HIS A 25 -0.87 0.61 -6.33
N GLU A 26 0.26 -0.12 -6.31
CA GLU A 26 1.45 0.24 -7.09
C GLU A 26 1.13 0.27 -8.59
N ALA A 27 0.47 -0.77 -9.11
CA ALA A 27 0.06 -0.83 -10.51
C ALA A 27 -0.89 0.33 -10.92
N LEU A 28 -1.79 0.74 -10.02
CA LEU A 28 -2.65 1.90 -10.23
C LEU A 28 -1.87 3.22 -10.26
N SER A 29 -0.86 3.36 -9.38
CA SER A 29 0.03 4.53 -9.37
C SER A 29 0.83 4.62 -10.67
N ASP A 30 1.37 3.51 -11.17
CA ASP A 30 2.11 3.47 -12.43
C ASP A 30 1.21 3.84 -13.61
N LEU A 31 -0.02 3.34 -13.64
CA LEU A 31 -0.99 3.70 -14.67
C LEU A 31 -1.33 5.20 -14.63
N LEU A 32 -1.44 5.79 -13.45
CA LEU A 32 -1.67 7.23 -13.30
C LEU A 32 -0.49 8.04 -13.87
N VAL A 33 0.75 7.63 -13.61
CA VAL A 33 1.94 8.27 -14.18
C VAL A 33 1.91 8.17 -15.71
N LEU A 34 1.60 6.99 -16.25
CA LEU A 34 1.48 6.80 -17.69
C LEU A 34 0.38 7.68 -18.30
N MET A 35 -0.79 7.78 -17.65
CA MET A 35 -1.86 8.67 -18.08
C MET A 35 -1.44 10.15 -18.01
N SER A 36 -0.64 10.55 -17.03
CA SER A 36 -0.16 11.94 -16.91
C SER A 36 0.68 12.38 -18.12
N HIS A 37 1.40 11.44 -18.76
CA HIS A 37 2.14 11.71 -20.00
C HIS A 37 1.24 11.88 -21.22
N ALA A 38 -0.01 11.40 -21.18
CA ALA A 38 -0.98 11.51 -22.27
C ALA A 38 -1.88 12.76 -22.13
N VAL A 39 -1.83 13.45 -21.00
CA VAL A 39 -2.62 14.65 -20.70
C VAL A 39 -1.78 15.89 -20.99
N ASP A 40 -2.42 16.92 -21.54
CA ASP A 40 -1.79 18.22 -21.80
C ASP A 40 -1.34 18.90 -20.49
N GLU A 41 -0.25 19.67 -20.56
CA GLU A 41 0.37 20.31 -19.39
C GLU A 41 -0.61 21.24 -18.63
N ASP A 42 -1.46 21.98 -19.33
CA ASP A 42 -2.42 22.89 -18.71
C ASP A 42 -3.51 22.13 -17.95
N VAL A 43 -3.96 20.99 -18.50
CA VAL A 43 -4.94 20.11 -17.87
C VAL A 43 -4.32 19.42 -16.65
N LEU A 44 -3.10 18.93 -16.77
CA LEU A 44 -2.36 18.33 -15.64
C LEU A 44 -2.22 19.35 -14.51
N LYS A 45 -1.81 20.58 -14.81
CA LYS A 45 -1.69 21.66 -13.84
C LYS A 45 -3.01 21.97 -13.15
N ALA A 46 -4.11 22.06 -13.91
CA ALA A 46 -5.44 22.26 -13.35
C ALA A 46 -5.84 21.11 -12.39
N MET A 47 -5.53 19.87 -12.74
CA MET A 47 -5.79 18.70 -11.88
C MET A 47 -5.03 18.80 -10.55
N THR A 48 -3.77 19.24 -10.56
CA THR A 48 -2.97 19.38 -9.33
C THR A 48 -3.50 20.41 -8.34
N LEU A 49 -4.35 21.34 -8.80
CA LEU A 49 -4.99 22.36 -7.97
C LEU A 49 -6.31 21.89 -7.35
N THR A 50 -6.78 20.70 -7.69
CA THR A 50 -8.02 20.14 -7.13
C THR A 50 -7.78 19.48 -5.78
N GLY A 51 -8.79 19.48 -4.91
CA GLY A 51 -8.74 18.74 -3.65
C GLY A 51 -8.62 17.22 -3.82
N GLU A 52 -8.98 16.68 -4.99
CA GLU A 52 -8.82 15.25 -5.29
C GLU A 52 -7.34 14.87 -5.46
N TRP A 53 -6.51 15.79 -5.98
CA TRP A 53 -5.06 15.58 -6.06
C TRP A 53 -4.41 15.54 -4.68
N GLU A 54 -4.83 16.43 -3.78
CA GLU A 54 -4.34 16.44 -2.40
C GLU A 54 -4.70 15.13 -1.66
N LYS A 55 -5.95 14.67 -1.79
CA LYS A 55 -6.39 13.36 -1.25
C LYS A 55 -5.58 12.20 -1.83
N TYR A 56 -5.28 12.23 -3.13
CA TYR A 56 -4.45 11.21 -3.76
C TYR A 56 -3.03 11.20 -3.17
N LEU A 57 -2.39 12.37 -3.01
CA LEU A 57 -1.06 12.48 -2.39
C LEU A 57 -1.04 11.99 -0.94
N GLU A 58 -2.09 12.29 -0.17
CA GLU A 58 -2.26 11.77 1.18
C GLU A 58 -2.41 10.23 1.19
N SER A 59 -3.28 9.69 0.32
CA SER A 59 -3.47 8.25 0.16
C SER A 59 -2.15 7.56 -0.21
N LYS A 60 -1.37 8.15 -1.12
CA LYS A 60 -0.07 7.62 -1.53
C LYS A 60 0.91 7.53 -0.36
N ARG A 61 1.03 8.59 0.44
CA ARG A 61 1.86 8.60 1.66
C ARG A 61 1.39 7.57 2.69
N ASN A 62 0.08 7.46 2.88
CA ASN A 62 -0.48 6.45 3.78
C ASN A 62 -0.16 5.04 3.30
N MET A 63 -0.20 4.79 1.99
CA MET A 63 0.12 3.46 1.44
C MET A 63 1.60 3.11 1.58
N GLU A 64 2.51 4.07 1.41
CA GLU A 64 3.95 3.88 1.68
C GLU A 64 4.17 3.47 3.16
N ASN A 65 3.46 4.10 4.09
CA ASN A 65 3.51 3.73 5.51
C ASN A 65 2.94 2.33 5.77
N VAL A 66 1.85 1.94 5.09
CA VAL A 66 1.27 0.59 5.21
C VAL A 66 2.26 -0.46 4.68
N GLY A 67 2.93 -0.20 3.55
CA GLY A 67 3.98 -1.08 3.02
C GLY A 67 5.07 -1.36 4.05
N ALA A 68 5.61 -0.32 4.68
CA ALA A 68 6.63 -0.47 5.72
C ALA A 68 6.13 -1.23 6.98
N GLN A 69 4.83 -1.14 7.30
CA GLN A 69 4.24 -1.91 8.40
C GLN A 69 4.08 -3.40 8.03
N VAL A 70 3.78 -3.70 6.77
CA VAL A 70 3.64 -5.07 6.26
C VAL A 70 4.98 -5.78 6.19
N GLU A 71 6.06 -5.08 5.83
CA GLU A 71 7.42 -5.62 5.94
C GLU A 71 7.74 -6.05 7.37
N LYS A 72 7.43 -5.20 8.36
CA LYS A 72 7.61 -5.54 9.79
C LYS A 72 6.75 -6.74 10.21
N LEU A 73 5.50 -6.81 9.75
CA LEU A 73 4.64 -7.98 9.99
C LEU A 73 5.25 -9.25 9.41
N THR A 74 5.87 -9.16 8.23
CA THR A 74 6.55 -10.27 7.57
C THR A 74 7.74 -10.77 8.37
N GLU A 75 8.54 -9.86 8.93
CA GLU A 75 9.68 -10.23 9.79
C GLU A 75 9.21 -10.98 11.05
N VAL A 76 8.12 -10.51 11.67
CA VAL A 76 7.52 -11.19 12.83
C VAL A 76 7.01 -12.58 12.46
N LEU A 77 6.33 -12.71 11.32
CA LEU A 77 5.83 -14.00 10.83
C LEU A 77 6.97 -14.99 10.57
N LYS A 78 8.04 -14.57 9.89
CA LYS A 78 9.24 -15.39 9.68
C LYS A 78 9.88 -15.83 11.00
N ALA A 79 9.94 -14.93 11.98
CA ALA A 79 10.48 -15.25 13.30
C ALA A 79 9.62 -16.30 14.04
N LEU A 80 8.29 -16.22 13.92
CA LEU A 80 7.36 -17.20 14.49
C LEU A 80 7.48 -18.56 13.80
N GLU A 81 7.61 -18.59 12.47
CA GLU A 81 7.84 -19.83 11.71
C GLU A 81 9.15 -20.52 12.11
N SER A 82 10.22 -19.75 12.32
CA SER A 82 11.52 -20.31 12.71
C SER A 82 11.58 -20.87 14.14
N LYS A 83 10.58 -20.53 14.97
CA LYS A 83 10.46 -20.97 16.37
C LYS A 83 9.45 -22.10 16.56
N SER A 84 8.67 -22.43 15.53
CA SER A 84 7.72 -23.55 15.48
C SER A 84 8.37 -24.79 14.88
#